data_AF-A0A803MNN0-F1
#
_entry.id   AF-A0A803MNN0-F1
#
_cell.length_a   1.000
_cell.length_b   1.000
_cell.length_c   1.000
_cell.angle_alpha   90.00
_cell.angle_beta   90.00
_cell.angle_gamma   90.00
#
_symmetry.space_group_name_H-M   'P 1'
#
loop_
_entity.id
_entity.type
_entity.pdbx_description
1 polymer ?
#
loop_
_entity_poly.entity_id
_entity_poly.type
_entity_poly.pdbx_seq_one_letter_code
_entity_poly.pdbx_strand_id
1 'polypeptide(L)'
;NPMPQSSKPAKSSQVGDSTESGQHQAPKKLKQTSATKGKRKGKGNIVPDSSSQLQLQVIYHTIVHRNTIPKFQSKVILLSKKSKEATTKGKLSALNEKLDTLERRLELLEVQVSTASANPSVFK
;
A
#
# COMPACT_ATOMS: atom_id res chain seq x y z
N ASN A 1 -15.48 -47.32 -6.75
CA ASN A 1 -16.73 -47.24 -5.97
C ASN A 1 -16.50 -46.43 -4.69
N PRO A 2 -17.33 -45.44 -4.33
CA PRO A 2 -17.96 -44.33 -5.09
C PRO A 2 -17.52 -42.94 -4.53
N MET A 3 -17.34 -41.89 -5.34
CA MET A 3 -18.26 -40.79 -5.73
C MET A 3 -18.84 -39.91 -4.58
N PRO A 4 -18.73 -38.56 -4.64
CA PRO A 4 -19.24 -37.65 -3.60
C PRO A 4 -20.76 -37.45 -3.74
N GLN A 5 -21.49 -37.48 -2.62
CA GLN A 5 -22.92 -37.23 -2.63
C GLN A 5 -23.24 -35.75 -2.44
N SER A 6 -23.79 -35.15 -3.50
CA SER A 6 -24.65 -33.98 -3.42
C SER A 6 -26.04 -34.39 -2.92
N SER A 7 -26.63 -33.63 -2.02
CA SER A 7 -28.09 -33.63 -1.84
C SER A 7 -28.62 -32.25 -1.41
N LYS A 8 -29.29 -31.61 -2.37
CA LYS A 8 -30.51 -30.80 -2.17
C LYS A 8 -31.60 -31.50 -3.00
N PRO A 9 -32.91 -31.20 -2.88
CA PRO A 9 -33.65 -30.39 -1.90
C PRO A 9 -34.91 -31.11 -1.34
N ALA A 10 -35.60 -30.52 -0.36
CA ALA A 10 -37.04 -30.74 -0.20
C ALA A 10 -37.71 -29.46 0.32
N LYS A 11 -38.79 -29.08 -0.37
CA LYS A 11 -39.64 -27.90 -0.15
C LYS A 11 -40.96 -28.45 0.37
N SER A 12 -41.51 -27.92 1.47
CA SER A 12 -42.93 -28.07 1.75
C SER A 12 -43.50 -26.83 2.43
N SER A 13 -44.66 -26.47 1.90
CA SER A 13 -45.47 -25.30 2.17
C SER A 13 -46.22 -25.42 3.50
N GLN A 14 -46.39 -24.26 4.14
CA GLN A 14 -47.68 -23.70 4.58
C GLN A 14 -48.35 -24.25 5.85
N VAL A 15 -48.77 -23.28 6.68
CA VAL A 15 -50.07 -23.11 7.37
C VAL A 15 -49.83 -22.65 8.81
N GLY A 16 -50.49 -21.56 9.22
CA GLY A 16 -50.76 -21.31 10.64
C GLY A 16 -50.62 -19.87 11.08
N ASP A 17 -51.70 -19.12 10.92
CA ASP A 17 -51.96 -17.79 11.46
C ASP A 17 -52.22 -17.85 12.98
N SER A 18 -51.79 -16.83 13.73
CA SER A 18 -52.40 -16.28 14.97
C SER A 18 -51.36 -15.65 15.92
N THR A 19 -51.42 -14.32 15.99
CA THR A 19 -51.57 -13.51 17.20
C THR A 19 -50.61 -13.74 18.39
N GLU A 20 -49.82 -12.73 18.76
CA GLU A 20 -49.96 -12.00 20.04
C GLU A 20 -48.70 -11.18 20.45
N SER A 21 -48.93 -9.88 20.74
CA SER A 21 -48.16 -8.98 21.61
C SER A 21 -46.73 -8.51 21.23
N GLY A 22 -46.64 -7.62 20.25
CA GLY A 22 -45.48 -6.72 20.12
C GLY A 22 -45.60 -5.51 21.07
N GLN A 23 -44.94 -5.56 22.23
CA GLN A 23 -44.68 -4.34 23.03
C GLN A 23 -43.68 -3.45 22.29
N HIS A 24 -44.20 -2.43 21.59
CA HIS A 24 -43.40 -1.32 21.08
C HIS A 24 -42.88 -0.48 22.25
N GLN A 25 -41.62 -0.66 22.64
CA GLN A 25 -40.93 0.33 23.46
C GLN A 25 -40.54 1.53 22.59
N ALA A 26 -41.12 2.68 22.92
CA ALA A 26 -40.87 3.97 22.29
C ALA A 26 -39.38 4.40 22.42
N PRO A 27 -38.83 5.14 21.44
CA PRO A 27 -37.51 5.72 21.56
C PRO A 27 -37.50 6.77 22.67
N LYS A 28 -36.62 6.60 23.67
CA LYS A 28 -36.37 7.59 24.72
C LYS A 28 -35.91 8.90 24.06
N LYS A 29 -36.75 9.93 24.11
CA LYS A 29 -36.40 11.30 23.72
C LYS A 29 -35.19 11.75 24.54
N LEU A 30 -34.03 11.85 23.90
CA LEU A 30 -32.84 12.44 24.51
C LEU A 30 -33.13 13.93 24.73
N LYS A 31 -33.23 14.34 26.00
CA LYS A 31 -33.45 15.74 26.39
C LYS A 31 -32.31 16.59 25.83
N GLN A 32 -32.67 17.50 24.94
CA GLN A 32 -31.82 18.58 24.46
C GLN A 32 -31.56 19.54 25.62
N THR A 33 -30.38 19.45 26.24
CA THR A 33 -29.97 20.37 27.30
C THR A 33 -29.44 21.68 26.69
N SER A 34 -30.21 22.73 26.90
CA SER A 34 -29.87 24.17 26.90
C SER A 34 -28.55 24.61 26.23
N ALA A 35 -28.71 25.35 25.13
CA ALA A 35 -27.70 26.25 24.60
C ALA A 35 -27.23 27.24 25.68
N THR A 36 -25.97 27.15 26.09
CA THR A 36 -25.34 28.18 26.91
C THR A 36 -24.83 29.27 25.98
N LYS A 37 -25.50 30.43 26.04
CA LYS A 37 -25.19 31.66 25.30
C LYS A 37 -23.80 32.17 25.68
N GLY A 38 -22.78 31.86 24.87
CA GLY A 38 -21.43 32.38 25.03
C GLY A 38 -21.36 33.87 24.71
N LYS A 39 -21.46 34.74 25.73
CA LYS A 39 -21.03 36.14 25.63
C LYS A 39 -19.52 36.18 25.42
N ARG A 40 -19.04 36.62 24.25
CA ARG A 40 -17.65 37.06 24.10
C ARG A 40 -17.54 38.49 24.62
N LYS A 41 -16.74 38.71 25.67
CA LYS A 41 -15.94 39.93 25.86
C LYS A 41 -14.99 39.75 27.05
N GLY A 42 -13.69 39.77 26.77
CA GLY A 42 -12.62 39.85 27.76
C GLY A 42 -11.28 39.61 27.09
N LYS A 43 -10.51 40.67 26.84
CA LYS A 43 -9.08 40.57 26.53
C LYS A 43 -8.32 40.28 27.83
N GLY A 44 -8.59 39.13 28.44
CA GLY A 44 -7.86 38.63 29.60
C GLY A 44 -6.85 37.58 29.14
N ASN A 45 -5.65 37.59 29.70
CA ASN A 45 -4.71 36.48 29.52
C ASN A 45 -5.37 35.22 30.11
N ILE A 46 -5.81 34.30 29.25
CA ILE A 46 -6.31 33.00 29.67
C ILE A 46 -5.09 32.14 29.95
N VAL A 47 -4.75 31.96 31.23
CA VAL A 47 -3.81 30.92 31.64
C VAL A 47 -4.55 29.59 31.53
N PRO A 48 -4.09 28.64 30.69
CA PRO A 48 -4.73 27.34 30.58
C PRO A 48 -4.60 26.59 31.91
N ASP A 49 -5.69 25.94 32.34
CA ASP A 49 -5.65 25.04 33.48
C ASP A 49 -4.76 23.81 33.19
N SER A 50 -4.39 23.04 34.22
CA SER A 50 -3.49 21.90 34.06
C SER A 50 -4.01 20.85 33.07
N SER A 51 -5.34 20.68 32.99
CA SER A 51 -5.99 19.78 32.02
C SER A 51 -5.77 20.26 30.58
N SER A 52 -6.02 21.54 30.32
CA SER A 52 -5.82 22.18 29.02
C SER A 52 -4.34 22.21 28.64
N GLN A 53 -3.43 22.39 29.61
CA GLN A 53 -1.98 22.31 29.39
C GLN A 53 -1.55 20.90 28.95
N LEU A 54 -2.02 19.86 29.63
CA LEU A 54 -1.76 18.47 29.24
C LEU A 54 -2.33 18.15 27.85
N GLN A 55 -3.54 18.63 27.54
CA GLN A 55 -4.12 18.47 26.20
C GLN A 55 -3.27 19.13 25.12
N LEU A 56 -2.79 20.36 25.35
CA LEU A 56 -1.90 21.06 24.42
C LEU A 56 -0.57 20.30 24.22
N GLN A 57 -0.01 19.74 25.28
CA GLN A 57 1.21 18.92 25.21
C GLN A 57 0.99 17.64 24.39
N VAL A 58 -0.11 16.93 24.61
CA VAL A 58 -0.49 15.73 23.85
C VAL A 58 -0.70 16.08 22.37
N ILE A 59 -1.40 17.19 22.08
CA ILE A 59 -1.62 17.67 20.71
C ILE A 59 -0.28 17.99 20.03
N TYR A 60 0.61 18.72 20.69
CA TYR A 60 1.92 19.07 20.16
C TYR A 60 2.72 17.81 19.80
N HIS A 61 2.84 16.88 20.74
CA HIS A 61 3.54 15.62 20.53
C HIS A 61 2.92 14.80 19.38
N THR A 62 1.59 14.71 19.35
CA THR A 62 0.86 13.98 18.30
C THR A 62 1.09 14.59 16.92
N ILE A 63 1.09 15.91 16.78
CA ILE A 63 1.34 16.61 15.51
C ILE A 63 2.78 16.36 15.04
N VAL A 64 3.76 16.46 15.94
CA VAL A 64 5.17 16.22 15.61
C VAL A 64 5.37 14.78 15.14
N HIS A 65 4.84 13.79 15.86
CA HIS A 65 4.92 12.39 15.46
C HIS A 65 4.22 12.11 14.13
N ARG A 66 2.98 12.60 13.97
CA ARG A 66 2.19 12.46 12.74
C ARG A 66 2.91 13.05 11.53
N ASN A 67 3.66 14.13 11.69
CA ASN A 67 4.34 14.79 10.58
C ASN A 67 5.73 14.25 10.30
N THR A 68 6.44 13.73 11.30
CA THR A 68 7.86 13.36 11.17
C THR A 68 8.02 11.92 10.68
N ILE A 69 7.24 10.98 11.23
CA ILE A 69 7.36 9.56 10.89
C ILE A 69 7.02 9.31 9.41
N PRO A 70 5.91 9.82 8.83
CA PRO A 70 5.60 9.57 7.43
C PRO A 70 6.61 10.21 6.48
N LYS A 71 7.17 11.38 6.81
CA LYS A 71 8.22 12.03 6.00
C LYS A 71 9.48 11.18 5.95
N PHE A 72 9.89 10.62 7.09
CA PHE A 72 11.01 9.70 7.15
C PHE A 72 10.75 8.45 6.31
N GLN A 73 9.60 7.81 6.49
CA GLN A 73 9.23 6.61 5.71
C GLN A 73 9.20 6.88 4.20
N SER A 74 8.60 8.00 3.77
CA SER A 74 8.60 8.42 2.37
C SER A 74 10.01 8.63 1.82
N LYS A 75 10.91 9.25 2.60
CA LYS A 75 12.30 9.46 2.20
C LYS A 75 13.05 8.13 2.06
N VAL A 76 12.88 7.21 3.01
CA VAL A 76 13.49 5.87 2.97
C VAL A 76 13.01 5.09 1.75
N ILE A 77 11.70 5.08 1.50
CA ILE A 77 11.11 4.40 0.34
C ILE A 77 11.64 4.99 -0.97
N LEU A 78 11.67 6.32 -1.10
CA LEU A 78 12.14 6.99 -2.31
C LEU A 78 13.62 6.69 -2.58
N LEU A 79 14.47 6.81 -1.56
CA LEU A 79 15.90 6.54 -1.69
C LEU A 79 16.18 5.06 -2.02
N SER A 80 15.48 4.14 -1.36
CA SER A 80 15.60 2.70 -1.62
C SER A 80 15.16 2.32 -3.03
N LYS A 81 14.04 2.90 -3.51
CA LYS A 81 13.58 2.69 -4.89
C LYS A 81 14.60 3.24 -5.90
N LYS A 82 15.05 4.49 -5.71
CA LYS A 82 16.00 5.14 -6.61
C LYS A 82 17.35 4.41 -6.67
N SER A 83 17.87 3.95 -5.54
CA SER A 83 19.16 3.24 -5.50
C SER A 83 19.08 1.88 -6.18
N LYS A 84 17.99 1.12 -5.96
CA LYS A 84 17.76 -0.16 -6.64
C LYS A 84 17.63 0.04 -8.15
N GLU A 85 16.83 1.00 -8.58
CA GLU A 85 16.63 1.29 -10.01
C GLU A 85 17.94 1.71 -10.70
N ALA A 86 18.73 2.59 -10.08
CA ALA A 86 20.02 2.99 -10.64
C ALA A 86 20.99 1.79 -10.75
N THR A 87 21.03 0.94 -9.72
CA THR A 87 21.87 -0.25 -9.69
C THR A 87 21.45 -1.27 -10.76
N THR A 88 20.15 -1.51 -10.92
CA THR A 88 19.65 -2.46 -11.92
C THR A 88 19.86 -1.96 -13.34
N LYS A 89 19.64 -0.67 -13.60
CA LYS A 89 19.95 -0.05 -14.90
C LYS A 89 21.43 -0.17 -15.26
N GLY A 90 22.33 0.12 -14.31
CA GLY A 90 23.77 -0.02 -14.51
C GLY A 90 24.18 -1.46 -14.82
N LYS A 91 23.65 -2.44 -14.07
CA LYS A 91 23.91 -3.86 -14.32
C LYS A 91 23.39 -4.30 -15.70
N LEU A 92 22.22 -3.83 -16.11
CA LEU A 92 21.64 -4.16 -17.41
C LEU A 92 22.48 -3.58 -18.56
N SER A 93 22.92 -2.32 -18.44
CA SER A 93 23.83 -1.70 -19.42
C SER A 93 25.11 -2.51 -19.58
N ALA A 94 25.74 -2.87 -18.48
CA ALA A 94 26.98 -3.66 -18.50
C ALA A 94 26.80 -5.07 -19.09
N LEU A 95 25.61 -5.67 -18.94
CA LEU A 95 25.30 -6.94 -19.58
C LEU A 95 25.09 -6.78 -21.09
N ASN A 96 24.41 -5.73 -21.52
CA ASN A 96 24.23 -5.44 -22.94
C ASN A 96 25.57 -5.18 -23.63
N GLU A 97 26.45 -4.36 -23.04
CA GLU A 97 27.79 -4.10 -23.59
C GLU A 97 28.63 -5.39 -23.73
N LYS A 98 28.50 -6.31 -22.76
CA LYS A 98 29.14 -7.63 -22.84
C LYS A 98 28.55 -8.49 -23.95
N LEU A 99 27.22 -8.46 -24.12
CA LEU A 99 26.54 -9.17 -25.18
C LEU A 99 27.01 -8.65 -26.55
N ASP A 100 26.99 -7.33 -26.77
CA ASP A 100 27.45 -6.69 -28.00
C ASP A 100 28.90 -7.09 -28.35
N THR A 101 29.77 -7.14 -27.33
CA THR A 101 31.16 -7.57 -27.50
C THR A 101 31.26 -9.03 -27.92
N LEU A 102 30.45 -9.91 -27.33
CA LEU A 102 30.44 -11.34 -27.67
C LEU A 102 29.87 -11.57 -29.06
N GLU A 103 28.81 -10.87 -29.44
CA GLU A 103 28.22 -10.95 -30.78
C GLU A 103 29.23 -10.54 -31.85
N ARG A 104 29.95 -9.42 -31.65
CA ARG A 104 31.00 -8.99 -32.57
C ARG A 104 32.17 -9.98 -32.66
N ARG A 105 32.59 -10.57 -31.53
CA ARG A 105 33.66 -11.58 -31.53
C ARG A 105 33.23 -12.84 -32.26
N LEU A 106 31.98 -13.25 -32.07
CA LEU A 106 31.40 -14.41 -32.74
C LEU A 106 31.39 -14.19 -34.26
N GLU A 107 30.89 -13.04 -34.73
CA GLU A 107 30.89 -12.68 -36.15
C GLU A 107 32.30 -12.76 -36.77
N LEU A 108 33.31 -12.19 -36.10
CA LEU A 108 34.69 -12.25 -36.57
C LEU A 108 35.23 -13.68 -36.64
N LEU A 109 34.91 -14.52 -35.64
CA LEU A 109 35.31 -15.93 -35.64
C LEU A 109 34.63 -16.70 -36.76
N GLU A 110 33.34 -16.47 -37.01
CA GLU A 110 32.60 -17.09 -38.11
C GLU A 110 33.22 -16.73 -39.46
N VAL A 111 33.62 -15.47 -39.65
CA VAL A 111 34.34 -15.03 -40.86
C VAL A 111 35.71 -15.68 -40.97
N GLN A 112 36.48 -15.74 -39.88
CA GLN A 112 37.81 -16.38 -39.88
C GLN A 112 37.73 -17.88 -40.20
N VAL A 113 36.77 -18.60 -39.62
CA VAL A 113 36.55 -20.01 -39.89
C VAL A 113 36.09 -20.22 -41.34
N SER A 114 35.18 -19.38 -41.83
CA SER A 114 34.71 -19.43 -43.22
C SER A 114 35.84 -19.17 -44.22
N THR A 115 36.70 -18.19 -43.95
CA THR A 115 37.86 -17.88 -44.82
C THR A 115 38.92 -18.97 -44.78
N ALA A 116 39.24 -19.51 -43.61
CA ALA A 116 40.18 -20.62 -43.45
C ALA A 116 39.67 -21.92 -44.11
N SER A 117 38.38 -22.21 -44.00
CA SER A 117 37.78 -23.37 -44.67
C SER A 117 37.68 -23.20 -46.19
N ALA A 118 37.40 -22.00 -46.69
CA ALA A 118 37.33 -21.71 -48.12
C ALA A 118 38.71 -21.71 -48.81
N ASN A 119 39.78 -21.33 -48.09
CA ASN A 119 41.13 -21.38 -48.62
C ASN A 119 42.17 -21.85 -47.58
N PRO A 120 42.31 -23.17 -47.39
CA PRO A 120 43.21 -23.75 -46.40
C PRO A 120 44.70 -23.46 -46.65
N SER A 121 45.06 -23.12 -47.89
CA SER A 121 46.45 -22.88 -48.29
C SER A 121 47.04 -21.57 -47.74
N VAL A 122 46.18 -20.62 -47.35
CA VAL A 122 46.58 -19.30 -46.81
C VAL A 122 47.06 -19.40 -45.35
N PHE A 123 46.74 -20.50 -44.66
CA PHE A 123 47.03 -20.70 -43.24
C PHE A 123 48.09 -21.80 -42.97
N LYS A 124 48.88 -22.18 -43.98
CA LYS A 124 49.99 -23.14 -43.83
C LYS A 124 51.25 -22.51 -43.27
#